data_AF-A0AAE9W646-F1
#
_entry.id   AF-A0AAE9W646-F1
#
_cell.length_a   1.000
_cell.length_b   1.000
_cell.length_c   1.000
_cell.angle_alpha   90.00
_cell.angle_beta   90.00
_cell.angle_gamma   90.00
#
_symmetry.space_group_name_H-M   'P 1'
#
loop_
_entity.id
_entity.type
_entity.pdbx_description
1 polymer ?
#
loop_
_entity_poly.entity_id
_entity_poly.type
_entity_poly.pdbx_seq_one_letter_code
_entity_poly.pdbx_strand_id
1 'polypeptide(L)'
;MNFRQHLLQLIPALVSRGISCEFMEFFEPVLRLKWQVKPYNDETTSFVVEEESEMIYVSPDVSVEAWIRFSPSFQVPQFFFQLYSEGCFPYTKLEGVAALLRPENRDLALEALAIGDCPGSNGIAWYVHPCCTQSFFQTLEISKQDTSYLPMWILYIHRLLSPITAPMVEALDDKSP
;
A
#
# COMPACT_ATOMS: atom_id res chain seq x y z
N MET A 1 9.45 -16.36 15.35
CA MET A 1 10.19 -15.61 14.30
C MET A 1 10.02 -14.13 14.57
N ASN A 2 11.09 -13.33 14.60
CA ASN A 2 11.00 -11.89 14.90
C ASN A 2 10.54 -11.14 13.63
N PHE A 3 9.67 -10.13 13.77
CA PHE A 3 9.18 -9.28 12.67
C PHE A 3 10.29 -8.74 11.74
N ARG A 4 11.48 -8.48 12.28
CA ARG A 4 12.68 -8.18 11.49
C ARG A 4 12.97 -9.22 10.40
N GLN A 5 12.97 -10.51 10.77
CA GLN A 5 13.29 -11.61 9.85
C GLN A 5 12.22 -11.72 8.76
N HIS A 6 10.97 -11.50 9.13
CA HIS A 6 9.85 -11.44 8.20
C HIS A 6 10.03 -10.34 7.14
N LEU A 7 10.41 -9.12 7.54
CA LEU A 7 10.67 -8.03 6.59
C LEU A 7 11.82 -8.39 5.62
N LEU A 8 12.92 -8.93 6.14
CA LEU A 8 14.07 -9.33 5.32
C LEU A 8 13.71 -10.40 4.27
N GLN A 9 12.77 -11.28 4.60
CA GLN A 9 12.30 -12.32 3.67
C GLN A 9 11.34 -11.81 2.59
N LEU A 10 10.70 -10.65 2.79
CA LEU A 10 9.85 -10.02 1.78
C LEU A 10 10.68 -9.34 0.69
N ILE A 11 11.85 -8.80 1.04
CA ILE A 11 12.67 -7.99 0.13
C ILE A 11 12.93 -8.67 -1.23
N PRO A 12 13.41 -9.92 -1.31
CA PRO A 12 13.72 -10.52 -2.62
C PRO A 12 12.50 -10.62 -3.54
N ALA A 13 11.33 -10.93 -2.98
CA ALA A 13 10.08 -11.06 -3.72
C ALA A 13 9.54 -9.71 -4.20
N LEU A 14 9.65 -8.68 -3.37
CA LEU A 14 9.23 -7.33 -3.75
C LEU A 14 10.14 -6.75 -4.84
N VAL A 15 11.45 -6.95 -4.70
CA VAL A 15 12.45 -6.50 -5.70
C VAL A 15 12.25 -7.17 -7.06
N SER A 16 11.88 -8.46 -7.10
CA SER A 16 11.61 -9.14 -8.38
C SER A 16 10.39 -8.59 -9.13
N ARG A 17 9.52 -7.83 -8.46
CA ARG A 17 8.38 -7.10 -9.05
C ARG A 17 8.65 -5.60 -9.24
N GLY A 18 9.91 -5.18 -9.23
CA GLY A 18 10.28 -3.80 -9.50
C GLY A 18 10.03 -2.84 -8.34
N ILE A 19 9.79 -3.35 -7.13
CA ILE A 19 9.67 -2.51 -5.93
C ILE A 19 11.09 -2.30 -5.36
N SER A 20 11.53 -1.04 -5.32
CA SER A 20 12.75 -0.67 -4.62
C SER A 20 12.54 -0.82 -3.11
N CYS A 21 13.45 -1.52 -2.44
CA CYS A 21 13.36 -1.84 -1.03
C CYS A 21 14.59 -1.30 -0.28
N GLU A 22 14.36 -0.58 0.82
CA GLU A 22 15.38 -0.09 1.72
C GLU A 22 15.01 -0.49 3.15
N PHE A 23 15.85 -1.30 3.79
CA PHE A 23 15.66 -1.69 5.17
C PHE A 23 16.39 -0.73 6.11
N MET A 24 15.67 -0.17 7.07
CA MET A 24 16.18 0.85 8.00
C MET A 24 16.04 0.38 9.44
N GLU A 25 17.09 0.55 10.23
CA GLU A 25 17.12 0.24 11.67
C GLU A 25 17.62 1.46 12.44
N PHE A 26 16.69 2.35 12.81
CA PHE A 26 16.99 3.46 13.71
C PHE A 26 16.71 3.07 15.17
N PHE A 27 15.43 2.84 15.48
CA PHE A 27 14.94 2.40 16.79
C PHE A 27 14.02 1.17 16.69
N GLU A 28 13.41 0.98 15.52
CA GLU A 28 12.56 -0.15 15.17
C GLU A 28 12.88 -0.59 13.73
N PRO A 29 12.66 -1.86 13.36
CA PRO A 29 12.86 -2.32 12.00
C PRO A 29 11.75 -1.76 11.09
N VAL A 30 12.15 -1.02 10.06
CA VAL A 30 11.25 -0.44 9.05
C VAL A 30 11.71 -0.88 7.67
N LEU A 31 10.78 -1.35 6.85
CA LEU A 31 11.03 -1.60 5.42
C LEU A 31 10.39 -0.49 4.60
N ARG A 32 11.21 0.36 4.00
CA ARG A 32 10.79 1.40 3.05
C ARG A 32 10.73 0.82 1.66
N LEU A 33 9.70 1.19 0.92
CA LEU A 33 9.34 0.66 -0.38
C LEU A 33 9.08 1.81 -1.36
N LYS A 34 9.49 1.65 -2.62
CA LYS A 34 9.17 2.62 -3.70
C LYS A 34 8.85 1.90 -5.00
N TRP A 35 7.78 2.33 -5.67
CA TRP A 35 7.38 1.82 -6.98
C TRP A 35 6.50 2.83 -7.72
N GLN A 36 6.13 2.50 -8.96
CA GLN A 36 5.20 3.27 -9.78
C GLN A 36 3.98 2.41 -10.12
N VAL A 37 2.81 3.02 -10.16
CA VAL A 37 1.57 2.36 -10.59
C VAL A 37 0.83 3.22 -11.59
N LYS A 38 0.19 2.56 -12.54
CA LYS A 38 -0.81 3.22 -13.37
C LYS A 38 -2.04 3.54 -12.52
N PRO A 39 -2.57 4.77 -12.56
CA PRO A 39 -3.79 5.10 -11.87
C PRO A 39 -4.94 4.21 -12.37
N TYR A 40 -5.91 3.92 -11.48
CA TYR A 40 -7.14 3.26 -11.89
C TYR A 40 -7.85 4.14 -12.93
N ASN A 41 -7.98 3.64 -14.15
CA ASN A 41 -8.73 4.29 -15.21
C ASN A 41 -9.96 3.42 -15.47
N ASP A 42 -11.12 3.86 -15.00
CA ASP A 42 -12.38 3.24 -15.43
C ASP A 42 -12.60 3.69 -16.87
N GLU A 43 -12.61 2.76 -17.82
CA GLU A 43 -12.91 3.08 -19.22
C GLU A 43 -14.28 3.81 -19.36
N THR A 44 -15.16 3.65 -18.36
CA THR A 44 -16.47 4.33 -18.27
C THR A 44 -16.44 5.75 -17.70
N THR A 45 -15.33 6.19 -17.09
CA THR A 45 -15.07 7.60 -16.73
C THR A 45 -13.99 8.22 -17.63
N SER A 46 -13.90 7.76 -18.88
CA SER A 46 -13.46 8.65 -19.94
C SER A 46 -14.39 9.86 -19.88
N PHE A 47 -13.87 11.01 -19.47
CA PHE A 47 -14.59 12.26 -19.62
C PHE A 47 -14.97 12.34 -21.09
N VAL A 48 -16.25 12.16 -21.38
CA VAL A 48 -16.83 12.54 -22.67
C VAL A 48 -16.74 14.06 -22.69
N VAL A 49 -15.55 14.56 -22.99
CA VAL A 49 -15.37 15.91 -23.48
C VAL A 49 -15.80 15.79 -24.93
N GLU A 50 -17.09 16.03 -25.17
CA GLU A 50 -17.58 16.40 -26.49
C GLU A 50 -16.82 17.66 -26.90
N GLU A 51 -15.67 17.52 -27.58
CA GLU A 51 -15.08 18.52 -28.48
C GLU A 51 -13.74 18.02 -29.05
N GLU A 52 -13.79 17.53 -30.29
CA GLU A 52 -12.79 17.71 -31.35
C GLU A 52 -11.29 17.74 -30.98
N SER A 53 -10.77 16.71 -30.33
CA SER A 53 -9.37 16.28 -30.50
C SER A 53 -9.18 14.88 -29.94
N GLU A 54 -8.80 13.91 -30.77
CA GLU A 54 -8.32 12.60 -30.34
C GLU A 54 -6.94 12.74 -29.66
N MET A 55 -6.86 13.43 -28.53
CA MET A 55 -5.75 13.31 -27.61
C MET A 55 -6.10 12.24 -26.59
N ILE A 56 -5.47 11.06 -26.72
CA ILE A 56 -5.56 10.02 -25.70
C ILE A 56 -4.91 10.59 -24.42
N TYR A 57 -5.73 11.04 -23.47
CA TYR A 57 -5.24 11.49 -22.17
C TYR A 57 -4.83 10.26 -21.35
N VAL A 58 -3.55 9.92 -21.41
CA VAL A 58 -2.97 8.88 -20.55
C VAL A 58 -2.71 9.52 -19.20
N SER A 59 -3.50 9.16 -18.20
CA SER A 59 -3.29 9.58 -16.81
C SER A 59 -1.86 9.22 -16.38
N PRO A 60 -1.07 10.17 -15.85
CA PRO A 60 0.32 9.92 -15.53
C PRO A 60 0.47 8.88 -14.42
N ASP A 61 1.59 8.15 -14.46
CA ASP A 61 1.92 7.17 -13.43
C ASP A 61 1.99 7.84 -12.04
N VAL A 62 1.45 7.14 -11.05
CA VAL A 62 1.48 7.53 -9.65
C VAL A 62 2.71 6.91 -9.00
N SER A 63 3.59 7.74 -8.44
CA SER A 63 4.70 7.25 -7.63
C SER A 63 4.21 6.94 -6.23
N VAL A 64 4.62 5.78 -5.72
CA VAL A 64 4.28 5.32 -4.38
C VAL A 64 5.55 5.22 -3.55
N GLU A 65 5.52 5.84 -2.38
CA GLU A 65 6.48 5.59 -1.31
C GLU A 65 5.73 4.98 -0.12
N ALA A 66 6.21 3.87 0.42
CA ALA A 66 5.55 3.19 1.52
C ALA A 66 6.53 2.70 2.59
N TRP A 67 6.00 2.44 3.78
CA TRP A 67 6.77 1.94 4.92
C TRP A 67 5.97 0.86 5.63
N ILE A 68 6.66 -0.26 5.88
CA ILE A 68 6.15 -1.34 6.70
C ILE A 68 6.90 -1.32 8.02
N ARG A 69 6.14 -1.20 9.12
CA ARG A 69 6.68 -1.32 10.48
C ARG A 69 5.78 -2.19 11.35
N PHE A 70 6.21 -2.44 12.57
CA PHE A 70 5.38 -3.09 13.57
C PHE A 70 4.73 -2.06 14.49
N SER A 71 3.43 -2.16 14.74
CA SER A 71 2.77 -1.35 15.76
C SER A 71 2.94 -2.02 17.12
N PRO A 72 3.73 -1.46 18.06
CA PRO A 72 3.93 -2.08 19.38
C PRO A 72 2.65 -2.07 20.22
N SER A 73 1.81 -1.04 20.08
CA SER A 73 0.57 -0.91 20.85
C SER A 73 -0.48 -1.94 20.46
N PHE A 74 -0.60 -2.24 19.16
CA PHE A 74 -1.61 -3.17 18.62
C PHE A 74 -1.04 -4.56 18.31
N GLN A 75 0.29 -4.69 18.37
CA GLN A 75 1.02 -5.93 18.10
C GLN A 75 0.74 -6.50 16.70
N VAL A 76 0.60 -5.64 15.69
CA VAL A 76 0.33 -6.01 14.28
C VAL A 76 1.22 -5.22 13.33
N PRO A 77 1.47 -5.71 12.10
CA PRO A 77 2.11 -4.91 11.07
C PRO A 77 1.28 -3.68 10.72
N GLN A 78 1.95 -2.58 10.38
CA GLN A 78 1.35 -1.32 10.02
C GLN A 78 1.92 -0.87 8.67
N PHE A 79 1.03 -0.45 7.78
CA PHE A 79 1.36 0.01 6.43
C PHE A 79 1.15 1.52 6.36
N PHE A 80 2.22 2.25 6.09
CA PHE A 80 2.21 3.67 5.78
C PHE A 80 2.49 3.86 4.30
N PHE A 81 1.94 4.91 3.69
CA PHE A 81 2.23 5.25 2.31
C PHE A 81 2.01 6.74 2.03
N GLN A 82 2.65 7.22 0.98
CA GLN A 82 2.43 8.51 0.37
C GLN A 82 2.41 8.32 -1.14
N LEU A 83 1.36 8.85 -1.76
CA LEU A 83 1.20 8.86 -3.22
C LEU A 83 1.65 10.22 -3.75
N TYR A 84 2.25 10.23 -4.93
CA TYR A 84 2.67 11.43 -5.61
C TYR A 84 2.16 11.46 -7.05
N SER A 85 1.50 12.55 -7.45
CA SER A 85 1.23 12.84 -8.85
C SER A 85 2.47 13.45 -9.50
N GLU A 86 2.74 13.06 -10.75
CA GLU A 86 3.89 13.54 -11.52
C GLU A 86 5.24 13.34 -10.80
N GLY A 87 5.29 12.35 -9.90
CA GLY A 87 6.47 11.99 -9.12
C GLY A 87 6.87 12.95 -7.99
N CYS A 88 6.21 14.10 -7.81
CA CYS A 88 6.65 15.10 -6.82
C CYS A 88 5.53 15.75 -5.99
N PHE A 89 4.28 15.72 -6.43
CA PHE A 89 3.18 16.38 -5.70
C PHE A 89 2.42 15.39 -4.83
N PRO A 90 2.48 15.48 -3.49
CA PRO A 90 1.84 14.51 -2.62
C PRO A 90 0.32 14.65 -2.61
N TYR A 91 -0.38 13.51 -2.67
CA TYR A 91 -1.81 13.46 -2.34
C TYR A 91 -2.00 13.62 -0.83
N THR A 92 -2.47 14.78 -0.40
CA THR A 92 -2.68 15.13 1.02
C THR A 92 -4.14 15.04 1.46
N LYS A 93 -5.06 14.84 0.51
CA LYS A 93 -6.50 14.76 0.74
C LYS A 93 -7.02 13.36 0.47
N LEU A 94 -7.92 12.88 1.33
CA LEU A 94 -8.45 11.52 1.27
C LEU A 94 -9.23 11.28 -0.03
N GLU A 95 -9.94 12.29 -0.53
CA GLU A 95 -10.70 12.22 -1.78
C GLU A 95 -9.77 11.95 -2.98
N GLY A 96 -8.57 12.53 -2.97
CA GLY A 96 -7.57 12.30 -4.02
C GLY A 96 -7.00 10.88 -3.96
N VAL A 97 -6.80 10.33 -2.76
CA VAL A 97 -6.40 8.92 -2.59
C VAL A 97 -7.51 7.99 -3.05
N ALA A 98 -8.74 8.22 -2.60
CA ALA A 98 -9.91 7.38 -2.91
C ALA A 98 -10.24 7.37 -4.42
N ALA A 99 -10.00 8.48 -5.13
CA ALA A 99 -10.18 8.55 -6.59
C ALA A 99 -9.26 7.57 -7.34
N LEU A 100 -8.10 7.23 -6.78
CA LEU A 100 -7.14 6.29 -7.38
C LEU A 100 -7.48 4.81 -7.09
N LEU A 101 -8.45 4.56 -6.20
CA LEU A 101 -8.87 3.23 -5.81
C LEU A 101 -10.05 2.73 -6.64
N ARG A 102 -10.16 1.41 -6.74
CA ARG A 102 -11.35 0.76 -7.30
C ARG A 102 -12.61 1.17 -6.52
N PRO A 103 -13.76 1.39 -7.18
CA PRO A 103 -14.99 1.83 -6.52
C PRO A 103 -15.37 1.00 -5.29
N GLU A 104 -15.27 -0.32 -5.38
CA GLU A 104 -15.62 -1.27 -4.31
C GLU A 104 -14.73 -1.16 -3.05
N ASN A 105 -13.56 -0.52 -3.16
CA ASN A 105 -12.60 -0.39 -2.07
C ASN A 105 -12.66 1.00 -1.39
N ARG A 106 -13.34 1.98 -2.00
CA ARG A 106 -13.32 3.37 -1.53
C ARG A 106 -13.84 3.49 -0.12
N ASP A 107 -15.02 2.92 0.17
CA ASP A 107 -15.62 2.99 1.50
C ASP A 107 -14.75 2.30 2.56
N LEU A 108 -14.17 1.15 2.22
CA LEU A 108 -13.24 0.43 3.10
C LEU A 108 -12.00 1.27 3.41
N ALA A 109 -11.46 1.98 2.41
CA ALA A 109 -10.32 2.86 2.60
C ALA A 109 -10.68 4.08 3.45
N LEU A 110 -11.87 4.67 3.26
CA LEU A 110 -12.34 5.79 4.07
C LEU A 110 -12.41 5.44 5.57
N GLU A 111 -12.84 4.22 5.89
CA GLU A 111 -12.94 3.75 7.29
C GLU A 111 -11.57 3.37 7.88
N ALA A 112 -10.64 2.90 7.05
CA ALA A 112 -9.38 2.33 7.51
C ALA A 112 -8.20 3.31 7.51
N LEU A 113 -8.24 4.38 6.71
CA LEU A 113 -7.12 5.29 6.51
C LEU A 113 -7.10 6.45 7.50
N ALA A 114 -5.89 6.80 7.93
CA ALA A 114 -5.60 7.97 8.74
C ALA A 114 -4.29 8.64 8.29
N ILE A 115 -4.02 9.86 8.76
CA ILE A 115 -2.76 10.59 8.52
C ILE A 115 -1.97 10.65 9.82
N GLY A 116 -0.66 10.45 9.74
CA GLY A 116 0.25 10.57 10.87
C GLY A 116 1.69 10.79 10.44
N ASP A 117 2.59 10.83 11.42
CA ASP A 117 4.02 11.01 11.17
C ASP A 117 4.62 9.83 10.40
N CYS A 118 5.40 10.13 9.38
CA CYS A 118 6.05 9.12 8.56
C CYS A 118 7.13 8.35 9.35
N PRO A 119 7.15 7.00 9.31
CA PRO A 119 8.19 6.24 9.99
C PRO A 119 9.58 6.51 9.39
N GLY A 120 10.51 6.95 10.24
CA GLY A 120 11.91 7.11 9.85
C GLY A 120 12.19 8.29 8.91
N SER A 121 11.26 9.22 8.73
CA SER A 121 11.49 10.46 7.98
C SER A 121 10.71 11.64 8.58
N ASN A 122 11.07 12.86 8.17
CA ASN A 122 10.27 14.04 8.50
C ASN A 122 9.13 14.16 7.48
N GLY A 123 7.89 14.25 7.96
CA GLY A 123 6.72 14.46 7.11
C GLY A 123 5.50 13.69 7.60
N ILE A 124 4.39 13.87 6.88
CA ILE A 124 3.15 13.15 7.10
C ILE A 124 2.99 12.07 6.03
N ALA A 125 2.38 10.96 6.41
CA ALA A 125 2.01 9.88 5.50
C ALA A 125 0.60 9.37 5.85
N TRP A 126 -0.07 8.81 4.85
CA TRP A 126 -1.25 8.00 5.08
C TRP A 126 -0.85 6.69 5.74
N TYR A 127 -1.73 6.11 6.54
CA TYR A 127 -1.54 4.77 7.05
C TYR A 127 -2.87 4.06 7.24
N VAL A 128 -2.82 2.73 7.12
CA VAL A 128 -3.93 1.87 7.53
C VAL A 128 -3.92 1.76 9.05
N HIS A 129 -4.99 2.23 9.69
CA HIS A 129 -5.07 2.27 11.13
C HIS A 129 -4.95 0.85 11.72
N PRO A 130 -4.04 0.63 12.70
CA PRO A 130 -3.70 -0.72 13.14
C PRO A 130 -4.85 -1.44 13.86
N CYS A 131 -5.86 -0.72 14.36
CA CYS A 131 -7.07 -1.34 14.90
C CYS A 131 -7.86 -2.12 13.84
N CYS A 132 -7.86 -1.65 12.58
CA CYS A 132 -8.53 -2.30 11.47
C CYS A 132 -7.81 -3.62 11.12
N THR A 133 -6.48 -3.59 11.07
CA THR A 133 -5.64 -4.79 10.90
C THR A 133 -5.85 -5.80 12.02
N GLN A 134 -5.91 -5.34 13.27
CA GLN A 134 -6.16 -6.21 14.42
C GLN A 134 -7.54 -6.87 14.34
N SER A 135 -8.57 -6.09 14.01
CA SER A 135 -9.96 -6.57 13.87
C SER A 135 -10.07 -7.60 12.75
N PHE A 136 -9.41 -7.37 11.62
CA PHE A 136 -9.34 -8.32 10.49
C PHE A 136 -8.79 -9.67 10.93
N PHE A 137 -7.64 -9.68 11.63
CA PHE A 137 -7.02 -10.92 12.09
C PHE A 137 -7.80 -11.65 13.17
N GLN A 138 -8.44 -10.90 14.08
CA GLN A 138 -9.33 -11.49 15.09
C GLN A 138 -10.55 -12.16 14.45
N THR A 139 -11.14 -11.52 13.44
CA THR A 139 -12.32 -12.05 12.73
C THR A 139 -12.01 -13.32 11.96
N LEU A 140 -10.82 -13.44 11.40
CA LEU A 140 -10.39 -14.62 10.63
C LEU A 140 -9.68 -15.68 11.47
N GLU A 141 -9.52 -15.46 12.78
CA GLU A 141 -8.82 -16.35 13.71
C GLU A 141 -7.38 -16.73 13.28
N ILE A 142 -6.71 -15.86 12.53
CA ILE A 142 -5.37 -16.13 11.99
C ILE A 142 -4.33 -15.92 13.09
N SER A 143 -3.54 -16.95 13.37
CA SER A 143 -2.44 -16.87 14.31
C SER A 143 -1.26 -16.08 13.76
N LYS A 144 -0.58 -15.28 14.60
CA LYS A 144 0.69 -14.61 14.25
C LYS A 144 1.84 -15.57 13.98
N GLN A 145 1.69 -16.83 14.41
CA GLN A 145 2.66 -17.90 14.16
C GLN A 145 2.40 -18.60 12.83
N ASP A 146 1.26 -18.33 12.19
CA ASP A 146 0.92 -18.88 10.88
C ASP A 146 1.86 -18.33 9.81
N THR A 147 2.35 -19.20 8.94
CA THR A 147 3.23 -18.82 7.82
C THR A 147 2.51 -17.94 6.80
N SER A 148 1.18 -18.05 6.73
CA SER A 148 0.32 -17.21 5.90
C SER A 148 0.02 -15.82 6.50
N TYR A 149 0.42 -15.54 7.75
CA TYR A 149 0.09 -14.30 8.45
C TYR A 149 0.44 -13.04 7.64
N LEU A 150 1.65 -12.97 7.08
CA LEU A 150 2.09 -11.81 6.30
C LEU A 150 1.52 -11.76 4.89
N PRO A 151 1.48 -12.88 4.13
CA PRO A 151 0.73 -12.92 2.88
C PRO A 151 -0.73 -12.45 3.04
N MET A 152 -1.43 -12.95 4.05
CA MET A 152 -2.81 -12.55 4.37
C MET A 152 -2.92 -11.08 4.73
N TRP A 153 -1.94 -10.55 5.47
CA TRP A 153 -1.88 -9.12 5.75
C TRP A 153 -1.69 -8.28 4.47
N ILE A 154 -0.78 -8.66 3.58
CA ILE A 154 -0.56 -7.95 2.31
C ILE A 154 -1.82 -8.00 1.44
N LEU A 155 -2.52 -9.13 1.39
CA LEU A 155 -3.80 -9.25 0.70
C LEU A 155 -4.88 -8.35 1.31
N TYR A 156 -4.90 -8.21 2.64
CA TYR A 156 -5.77 -7.25 3.31
C TYR A 156 -5.44 -5.80 2.93
N ILE A 157 -4.16 -5.41 2.95
CA ILE A 157 -3.72 -4.09 2.48
C ILE A 157 -4.11 -3.88 1.01
N HIS A 158 -4.00 -4.93 0.18
CA HIS A 158 -4.42 -4.87 -1.21
C HIS A 158 -5.91 -4.67 -1.39
N ARG A 159 -6.73 -5.35 -0.61
CA ARG A 159 -8.18 -5.14 -0.61
C ARG A 159 -8.55 -3.68 -0.31
N LEU A 160 -7.80 -2.99 0.54
CA LEU A 160 -8.05 -1.58 0.83
C LEU A 160 -7.55 -0.65 -0.29
N LEU A 161 -6.39 -0.96 -0.86
CA LEU A 161 -5.62 -0.02 -1.68
C LEU A 161 -5.51 -0.41 -3.17
N SER A 162 -6.24 -1.43 -3.64
CA SER A 162 -6.17 -1.83 -5.04
C SER A 162 -6.64 -0.68 -5.96
N PRO A 163 -5.93 -0.40 -7.06
CA PRO A 163 -4.82 -1.18 -7.64
C PRO A 163 -3.40 -0.79 -7.17
N ILE A 164 -3.25 0.20 -6.30
CA ILE A 164 -1.95 0.81 -5.92
C ILE A 164 -0.93 -0.21 -5.40
N THR A 165 -1.39 -1.26 -4.73
CA THR A 165 -0.56 -2.29 -4.11
C THR A 165 -0.49 -3.59 -4.91
N ALA A 166 -0.97 -3.61 -6.16
CA ALA A 166 -0.90 -4.81 -7.02
C ALA A 166 0.51 -5.42 -7.12
N PRO A 167 1.60 -4.63 -7.27
CA PRO A 167 2.96 -5.20 -7.32
C PRO A 167 3.35 -5.99 -6.06
N MET A 168 2.78 -5.65 -4.89
CA MET A 168 3.03 -6.38 -3.65
C MET A 168 2.34 -7.75 -3.63
N VAL A 169 1.17 -7.88 -4.25
CA VAL A 169 0.45 -9.15 -4.35
C VAL A 169 1.09 -10.06 -5.39
N GLU A 170 1.44 -9.50 -6.55
CA GLU A 170 2.13 -10.24 -7.61
C GLU A 170 3.48 -10.82 -7.14
N ALA A 171 4.12 -10.17 -6.16
CA ALA A 171 5.34 -10.65 -5.52
C ALA A 171 5.12 -11.90 -4.64
N LEU A 172 3.90 -12.12 -4.16
CA LEU A 172 3.55 -13.29 -3.34
C LEU A 172 3.26 -14.52 -4.21
N ASP A 173 2.67 -14.34 -5.38
CA ASP A 173 2.23 -15.43 -6.27
C ASP A 173 3.38 -16.18 -6.95
N ASP A 174 4.52 -15.51 -7.18
CA ASP A 174 5.75 -16.11 -7.75
C ASP A 174 6.43 -17.14 -6.82
N LYS A 175 5.87 -17.40 -5.64
CA LYS A 175 6.31 -18.47 -4.73
C LYS A 175 5.61 -19.81 -4.96
N SER A 176 4.83 -19.93 -6.03
CA SER A 176 4.31 -21.23 -6.46
C SER A 176 5.45 -22.06 -7.08
N PRO A 177 5.82 -23.23 -6.51
CA PRO A 177 6.86 -24.10 -7.05
C PRO A 177 6.50 -24.67 -8.44
#